data_AF-A0A6G3Z6J1-F1
#
_entry.id   AF-A0A6G3Z6J1-F1
#
_cell.length_a   1.000
_cell.length_b   1.000
_cell.length_c   1.000
_cell.angle_alpha   90.00
_cell.angle_beta   90.00
_cell.angle_gamma   90.00
#
_symmetry.space_group_name_H-M   'P 1'
#
loop_
_entity.id
_entity.type
_entity.pdbx_description
1 polymer ?
#
loop_
_entity_poly.entity_id
_entity_poly.type
_entity_poly.pdbx_seq_one_letter_code
_entity_poly.pdbx_strand_id
1 'polypeptide(L)'
;GFPFGEYSYLSGLGYKIAGLVPFTIPLSWFYLGISSYLLARGGLLGSRTSWWRHGIALAIGALLLMSWDFVLDPAMSQTAMPFWYWHTPGAFFGMPYQNFAGWFFTGILFMSVAATFWKGNDYVQGLTRSHLTLPLVIYLANFAFAMMMSLASGIVTPVLLGLAVGATPAVFCWLATPANEAAIPKIPSVKQPQLSMVKVTVTPTSTSD
;
A
#
# COMPACT_ATOMS: atom_id res chain seq x y z
N GLY A 1 7.70 10.45 20.69
CA GLY A 1 9.16 10.63 20.82
C GLY A 1 9.85 9.92 19.69
N PHE A 2 10.60 8.86 19.95
CA PHE A 2 11.23 8.08 18.88
C PHE A 2 10.22 7.10 18.23
N PRO A 3 10.22 6.90 16.89
CA PRO A 3 11.08 7.51 15.87
C PRO A 3 10.52 8.80 15.22
N PHE A 4 9.36 9.30 15.64
CA PHE A 4 8.56 10.28 14.90
C PHE A 4 8.68 11.76 15.37
N GLY A 5 9.32 12.00 16.51
CA GLY A 5 9.23 13.26 17.25
C GLY A 5 8.19 13.21 18.37
N GLU A 6 8.18 14.21 19.23
CA GLU A 6 7.23 14.32 20.34
C GLU A 6 6.00 15.14 19.96
N TYR A 7 4.84 14.50 20.06
CA TYR A 7 3.56 15.12 19.76
C TYR A 7 2.42 14.43 20.52
N SER A 8 1.24 15.04 20.54
CA SER A 8 0.05 14.46 21.15
C SER A 8 -1.19 14.70 20.29
N TYR A 9 -1.97 13.63 20.09
CA TYR A 9 -3.23 13.70 19.38
C TYR A 9 -4.28 14.46 20.21
N LEU A 10 -5.10 15.24 19.52
CA LEU A 10 -6.28 15.91 20.06
C LEU A 10 -7.52 15.05 19.81
N SER A 11 -8.71 15.57 20.13
CA SER A 11 -9.95 14.77 20.16
C SER A 11 -10.69 14.68 18.82
N GLY A 12 -10.14 15.26 17.73
CA GLY A 12 -10.84 15.39 16.45
C GLY A 12 -10.89 14.14 15.57
N LEU A 13 -10.24 13.04 15.96
CA LEU A 13 -10.04 11.85 15.09
C LEU A 13 -10.75 10.58 15.58
N GLY A 14 -11.68 10.73 16.53
CA GLY A 14 -12.45 9.63 17.11
C GLY A 14 -11.77 9.00 18.34
N TYR A 15 -12.17 7.76 18.64
CA TYR A 15 -11.74 7.06 19.85
C TYR A 15 -10.23 6.80 19.88
N LYS A 16 -9.59 7.08 21.02
CA LYS A 16 -8.16 6.85 21.23
C LYS A 16 -7.91 5.50 21.88
N ILE A 17 -7.07 4.68 21.25
CA ILE A 17 -6.53 3.44 21.81
C ILE A 17 -5.67 3.82 23.03
N ALA A 18 -6.01 3.26 24.18
CA ALA A 18 -5.40 3.56 25.47
C ALA A 18 -5.35 5.07 25.83
N GLY A 19 -6.25 5.89 25.25
CA GLY A 19 -6.23 7.35 25.44
C GLY A 19 -5.12 8.09 24.68
N LEU A 20 -4.30 7.39 23.90
CA LEU A 20 -3.09 7.95 23.27
C LEU A 20 -3.26 8.21 21.78
N VAL A 21 -3.63 7.19 21.00
CA VAL A 21 -3.61 7.25 19.53
C VAL A 21 -5.01 6.99 18.98
N PRO A 22 -5.60 7.89 18.18
CA PRO A 22 -6.88 7.65 17.51
C PRO A 22 -6.81 6.40 16.63
N PHE A 23 -7.79 5.50 16.71
CA PHE A 23 -7.75 4.22 15.99
C PHE A 23 -7.70 4.39 14.45
N THR A 24 -8.21 5.51 13.95
CA THR A 24 -8.22 5.88 12.53
C THR A 24 -6.81 6.09 11.98
N ILE A 25 -5.88 6.53 12.82
CA ILE A 25 -4.49 6.77 12.45
C ILE A 25 -3.81 5.48 11.97
N PRO A 26 -3.58 4.45 12.81
CA PRO A 26 -2.86 3.26 12.39
C PRO A 26 -3.56 2.54 11.23
N LEU A 27 -4.89 2.60 11.17
CA LEU A 27 -5.66 2.06 10.05
C LEU A 27 -5.31 2.77 8.73
N SER A 28 -5.29 4.11 8.73
CA SER A 28 -4.94 4.91 7.56
C SER A 28 -3.54 4.63 7.04
N TRP A 29 -2.55 4.64 7.93
CA TRP A 29 -1.16 4.31 7.59
C TRP A 29 -1.00 2.89 7.09
N PHE A 30 -1.77 1.94 7.63
CA PHE A 30 -1.70 0.54 7.20
C PHE A 30 -2.18 0.37 5.75
N TYR A 31 -3.38 0.83 5.40
CA TYR A 31 -3.89 0.64 4.04
C TYR A 31 -3.20 1.53 3.00
N LEU A 32 -2.74 2.74 3.38
CA LEU A 32 -1.87 3.57 2.52
C LEU A 32 -0.51 2.91 2.32
N GLY A 33 0.05 2.30 3.37
CA GLY A 33 1.31 1.57 3.32
C GLY A 33 1.23 0.40 2.34
N ILE A 34 0.16 -0.41 2.41
CA ILE A 34 -0.08 -1.50 1.44
C ILE A 34 -0.22 -0.93 0.03
N SER A 35 -1.03 0.12 -0.15
CA SER A 35 -1.26 0.71 -1.47
C SER A 35 0.03 1.23 -2.10
N SER A 36 0.83 1.96 -1.32
CA SER A 36 2.13 2.49 -1.72
C SER A 36 3.11 1.38 -2.10
N TYR A 37 3.15 0.31 -1.30
CA TYR A 37 4.00 -0.84 -1.58
C TYR A 37 3.59 -1.57 -2.86
N LEU A 38 2.29 -1.83 -3.05
CA LEU A 38 1.78 -2.51 -4.24
C LEU A 38 2.04 -1.72 -5.52
N LEU A 39 1.87 -0.40 -5.48
CA LEU A 39 2.18 0.50 -6.60
C LEU A 39 3.67 0.40 -6.96
N ALA A 40 4.56 0.65 -6.01
CA ALA A 40 6.00 0.60 -6.23
C ALA A 40 6.44 -0.78 -6.72
N ARG A 41 5.90 -1.84 -6.12
CA ARG A 41 6.19 -3.22 -6.49
C ARG A 41 5.77 -3.52 -7.92
N GLY A 42 4.53 -3.19 -8.33
CA GLY A 42 4.04 -3.49 -9.67
C GLY A 42 4.78 -2.73 -10.77
N GLY A 43 5.19 -1.49 -10.51
CA GLY A 43 5.93 -0.68 -11.46
C GLY A 43 7.41 -1.09 -11.63
N LEU A 44 8.01 -1.71 -10.60
CA LEU A 44 9.46 -1.95 -10.55
C LEU A 44 9.85 -3.43 -10.57
N LEU A 45 8.98 -4.32 -10.09
CA LEU A 45 9.22 -5.76 -10.03
C LEU A 45 8.45 -6.45 -11.15
N GLY A 46 9.17 -6.88 -12.19
CA GLY A 46 8.66 -7.75 -13.25
C GLY A 46 8.94 -9.23 -12.97
N SER A 47 8.83 -10.06 -14.02
CA SER A 47 9.00 -11.53 -13.95
C SER A 47 10.39 -12.01 -13.53
N ARG A 48 11.44 -11.18 -13.72
CA ARG A 48 12.80 -11.44 -13.23
C ARG A 48 13.24 -10.35 -12.26
N THR A 49 13.02 -10.61 -10.98
CA THR A 49 13.34 -9.66 -9.91
C THR A 49 14.78 -9.84 -9.44
N SER A 50 15.60 -8.80 -9.60
CA SER A 50 16.89 -8.67 -8.93
C SER A 50 16.70 -8.07 -7.54
N TRP A 51 17.53 -8.46 -6.58
CA TRP A 51 17.51 -7.95 -5.21
C TRP A 51 17.65 -6.42 -5.14
N TRP A 52 18.39 -5.81 -6.08
CA TRP A 52 18.49 -4.36 -6.21
C TRP A 52 17.16 -3.69 -6.57
N ARG A 53 16.40 -4.28 -7.50
CA ARG A 53 15.08 -3.78 -7.86
C ARG A 53 14.11 -3.91 -6.68
N HIS A 54 14.27 -4.97 -5.88
CA HIS A 54 13.51 -5.13 -4.65
C HIS A 54 13.79 -4.00 -3.66
N GLY A 55 15.06 -3.69 -3.40
CA GLY A 55 15.44 -2.55 -2.56
C GLY A 55 14.88 -1.21 -3.06
N ILE A 56 14.93 -0.97 -4.37
CA ILE A 56 14.36 0.24 -4.98
C ILE A 56 12.84 0.27 -4.81
N ALA A 57 12.14 -0.85 -4.99
CA ALA A 57 10.69 -0.89 -4.78
C ALA A 57 10.28 -0.57 -3.33
N LEU A 58 11.05 -1.06 -2.35
CA LEU A 58 10.85 -0.72 -0.93
C LEU A 58 11.10 0.78 -0.69
N ALA A 59 12.18 1.33 -1.23
CA ALA A 59 12.52 2.74 -1.07
C ALA A 59 11.48 3.66 -1.72
N ILE A 60 11.02 3.32 -2.94
CA ILE A 60 9.96 4.08 -3.63
C ILE A 60 8.64 3.95 -2.89
N GLY A 61 8.24 2.76 -2.44
CA GLY A 61 7.02 2.58 -1.65
C GLY A 61 7.05 3.40 -0.36
N ALA A 62 8.17 3.39 0.37
CA ALA A 62 8.35 4.20 1.58
C ALA A 62 8.35 5.70 1.27
N LEU A 63 8.93 6.12 0.14
CA LEU A 63 8.88 7.50 -0.33
C LEU A 63 7.45 7.93 -0.65
N LEU A 64 6.63 7.08 -1.29
CA LEU A 64 5.21 7.37 -1.53
C LEU A 64 4.44 7.57 -0.22
N LEU A 65 4.63 6.67 0.75
CA LEU A 65 4.01 6.77 2.06
C LEU A 65 4.41 8.07 2.79
N MET A 66 5.71 8.38 2.80
CA MET A 66 6.24 9.62 3.37
C MET A 66 5.79 10.87 2.60
N SER A 67 5.58 10.78 1.28
CA SER A 67 5.12 11.92 0.48
C SER A 67 3.66 12.29 0.78
N TRP A 68 2.85 11.32 1.17
CA TRP A 68 1.51 11.59 1.69
C TRP A 68 1.59 12.33 3.04
N ASP A 69 2.53 11.93 3.92
CA ASP A 69 2.80 12.61 5.19
C ASP A 69 3.18 14.09 4.99
N PHE A 70 4.01 14.39 3.97
CA PHE A 70 4.39 15.77 3.64
C PHE A 70 3.18 16.69 3.46
N VAL A 71 2.11 16.19 2.86
CA VAL A 71 0.91 16.98 2.58
C VAL A 71 -0.09 16.93 3.73
N LEU A 72 -0.21 15.78 4.39
CA LEU A 72 -1.16 15.57 5.47
C LEU A 72 -0.75 16.32 6.73
N ASP A 73 0.50 16.20 7.17
CA ASP A 73 0.92 16.60 8.50
C ASP A 73 0.79 18.13 8.75
N PRO A 74 1.23 19.00 7.81
CA PRO A 74 0.97 20.43 7.91
C PRO A 74 -0.53 20.75 7.95
N ALA A 75 -1.34 20.05 7.14
CA ALA A 75 -2.79 20.25 7.10
C ALA A 75 -3.50 19.80 8.38
N MET A 76 -2.90 18.90 9.15
CA MET A 76 -3.50 18.37 10.38
C MET A 76 -2.99 19.08 11.64
N SER A 77 -1.80 19.69 11.60
CA SER A 77 -1.19 20.34 12.77
C SER A 77 -1.22 21.87 12.75
N GLN A 78 -1.35 22.51 11.57
CA GLN A 78 -1.25 23.97 11.41
C GLN A 78 -2.59 24.66 11.09
N THR A 79 -3.70 23.92 11.06
CA THR A 79 -5.03 24.50 10.88
C THR A 79 -5.51 25.24 12.13
N ALA A 80 -6.56 26.06 11.98
CA ALA A 80 -7.23 26.70 13.11
C ALA A 80 -7.79 25.70 14.14
N MET A 81 -8.07 24.47 13.70
CA MET A 81 -8.55 23.35 14.53
C MET A 81 -7.61 22.16 14.35
N PRO A 82 -6.43 22.18 15.00
CA PRO A 82 -5.43 21.13 14.81
C PRO A 82 -5.91 19.79 15.38
N PHE A 83 -5.43 18.70 14.79
CA PHE A 83 -5.70 17.33 15.19
C PHE A 83 -4.59 16.74 16.07
N TRP A 84 -3.39 17.32 16.03
CA TRP A 84 -2.31 17.02 16.95
C TRP A 84 -1.41 18.22 17.14
N TYR A 85 -0.67 18.20 18.25
CA TYR A 85 0.26 19.26 18.63
C TYR A 85 1.67 18.70 18.73
N TRP A 86 2.63 19.39 18.11
CA TRP A 86 4.06 19.09 18.20
C TRP A 86 4.66 19.74 19.45
N HIS A 87 5.17 18.92 20.37
CA HIS A 87 5.85 19.39 21.59
C HIS A 87 7.24 19.93 21.29
N THR A 88 7.86 19.44 20.22
CA THR A 88 9.10 19.98 19.65
C THR A 88 8.80 20.47 18.23
N PRO A 89 8.50 21.77 18.05
CA PRO A 89 8.24 22.32 16.74
C PRO A 89 9.44 22.13 15.81
N GLY A 90 9.19 21.64 14.61
CA GLY A 90 10.21 21.47 13.59
C GLY A 90 10.12 22.48 12.44
N ALA A 91 11.16 22.47 11.61
CA ALA A 91 11.34 23.44 10.54
C ALA A 91 10.36 23.28 9.35
N PHE A 92 9.72 22.11 9.21
CA PHE A 92 8.77 21.87 8.13
C PHE A 92 7.35 22.13 8.61
N PHE A 93 6.90 23.39 8.57
CA PHE A 93 5.53 23.74 8.97
C PHE A 93 5.15 23.21 10.37
N GLY A 94 6.06 23.40 11.35
CA GLY A 94 5.87 22.96 12.74
C GLY A 94 6.26 21.50 13.00
N MET A 95 6.57 20.71 11.97
CA MET A 95 6.87 19.30 12.06
C MET A 95 8.39 19.03 11.99
N PRO A 96 8.95 18.15 12.84
CA PRO A 96 10.37 17.79 12.84
C PRO A 96 10.72 16.85 11.69
N TYR A 97 11.90 17.05 11.07
CA TYR A 97 12.43 16.13 10.05
C TYR A 97 12.62 14.69 10.54
N GLN A 98 12.70 14.52 11.86
CA GLN A 98 12.67 13.20 12.50
C GLN A 98 11.41 12.40 12.10
N ASN A 99 10.25 13.04 11.93
CA ASN A 99 9.03 12.35 11.52
C ASN A 99 9.17 11.74 10.13
N PHE A 100 9.76 12.47 9.18
CA PHE A 100 10.01 11.97 7.83
C PHE A 100 10.93 10.76 7.82
N ALA A 101 12.05 10.84 8.53
CA ALA A 101 12.94 9.70 8.69
C ALA A 101 12.20 8.51 9.34
N GLY A 102 11.40 8.80 10.38
CA GLY A 102 10.56 7.81 11.06
C GLY A 102 9.62 7.10 10.11
N TRP A 103 8.85 7.82 9.30
CA TRP A 103 7.93 7.22 8.32
C TRP A 103 8.64 6.50 7.18
N PHE A 104 9.76 7.03 6.70
CA PHE A 104 10.53 6.37 5.66
C PHE A 104 11.07 5.02 6.13
N PHE A 105 11.73 4.96 7.29
CA PHE A 105 12.27 3.71 7.82
C PHE A 105 11.18 2.75 8.30
N THR A 106 10.11 3.26 8.92
CA THR A 106 8.96 2.44 9.31
C THR A 106 8.28 1.86 8.07
N GLY A 107 8.16 2.64 6.99
CA GLY A 107 7.66 2.21 5.69
C GLY A 107 8.53 1.10 5.10
N ILE A 108 9.85 1.27 5.04
CA ILE A 108 10.78 0.22 4.58
C ILE A 108 10.60 -1.06 5.39
N LEU A 109 10.56 -0.96 6.73
CA LEU A 109 10.41 -2.12 7.60
C LEU A 109 9.07 -2.82 7.34
N PHE A 110 7.97 -2.07 7.34
CA PHE A 110 6.62 -2.56 7.07
C PHE A 110 6.55 -3.29 5.72
N MET A 111 7.09 -2.69 4.67
CA MET A 111 7.07 -3.24 3.33
C MET A 111 8.01 -4.44 3.18
N SER A 112 9.14 -4.45 3.89
CA SER A 112 10.05 -5.61 3.95
C SER A 112 9.35 -6.80 4.60
N VAL A 113 8.61 -6.57 5.69
CA VAL A 113 7.79 -7.60 6.33
C VAL A 113 6.72 -8.10 5.36
N ALA A 114 5.97 -7.22 4.70
CA ALA A 114 5.00 -7.60 3.68
C ALA A 114 5.62 -8.41 2.53
N ALA A 115 6.82 -8.03 2.08
CA ALA A 115 7.57 -8.75 1.06
C ALA A 115 7.93 -10.18 1.48
N THR A 116 8.32 -10.39 2.74
CA THR A 116 8.62 -11.74 3.26
C THR A 116 7.38 -12.62 3.29
N PHE A 117 6.23 -12.11 3.76
CA PHE A 117 4.98 -12.85 3.81
C PHE A 117 4.39 -13.16 2.43
N TRP A 118 4.65 -12.32 1.42
CA TRP A 118 4.16 -12.53 0.06
C TRP A 118 5.16 -13.19 -0.89
N LYS A 119 6.30 -13.64 -0.37
CA LYS A 119 7.27 -14.41 -1.15
C LYS A 119 6.62 -15.73 -1.59
N GLY A 120 6.65 -16.02 -2.90
CA GLY A 120 6.03 -17.23 -3.46
C GLY A 120 4.52 -17.13 -3.68
N ASN A 121 3.89 -15.98 -3.41
CA ASN A 121 2.48 -15.77 -3.74
C ASN A 121 2.34 -15.31 -5.21
N ASP A 122 1.69 -16.13 -6.04
CA ASP A 122 1.56 -15.87 -7.48
C ASP A 122 0.70 -14.64 -7.80
N TYR A 123 -0.35 -14.37 -7.00
CA TYR A 123 -1.19 -13.18 -7.17
C TYR A 123 -0.39 -11.89 -7.00
N VAL A 124 0.46 -11.84 -5.98
CA VAL A 124 1.30 -10.67 -5.72
C VAL A 124 2.46 -10.60 -6.71
N GLN A 125 2.94 -11.72 -7.25
CA GLN A 125 4.00 -11.73 -8.27
C GLN A 125 3.51 -11.32 -9.66
N GLY A 126 2.27 -11.61 -10.01
CA GLY A 126 1.63 -11.27 -11.28
C GLY A 126 0.76 -10.01 -11.24
N LEU A 127 1.16 -8.96 -10.52
CA LEU A 127 0.39 -7.72 -10.45
C LEU A 127 0.23 -7.08 -11.84
N THR A 128 -1.00 -6.71 -12.17
CA THR A 128 -1.37 -6.01 -13.40
C THR A 128 -1.92 -4.64 -13.04
N ARG A 129 -2.05 -3.75 -14.04
CA ARG A 129 -2.66 -2.42 -13.84
C ARG A 129 -4.06 -2.51 -13.23
N SER A 130 -4.86 -3.50 -13.63
CA SER A 130 -6.20 -3.72 -13.09
C SER A 130 -6.18 -3.98 -11.58
N HIS A 131 -5.26 -4.84 -11.12
CA HIS A 131 -5.06 -5.12 -9.70
C HIS A 131 -4.64 -3.87 -8.91
N LEU A 132 -3.93 -2.93 -9.55
CA LEU A 132 -3.41 -1.73 -8.92
C LEU A 132 -4.29 -0.49 -9.07
N THR A 133 -5.38 -0.55 -9.83
CA THR A 133 -6.32 0.58 -9.96
C THR A 133 -6.92 0.95 -8.61
N LEU A 134 -7.36 -0.03 -7.81
CA LEU A 134 -7.91 0.24 -6.49
C LEU A 134 -6.86 0.82 -5.52
N PRO A 135 -5.66 0.23 -5.37
CA PRO A 135 -4.55 0.86 -4.63
C PRO A 135 -4.23 2.29 -5.08
N LEU A 136 -4.21 2.55 -6.39
CA LEU A 136 -3.97 3.89 -6.91
C LEU A 136 -5.08 4.87 -6.50
N VAL A 137 -6.35 4.47 -6.66
CA VAL A 137 -7.50 5.30 -6.28
C VAL A 137 -7.49 5.61 -4.78
N ILE A 138 -7.22 4.61 -3.93
CA ILE A 138 -7.12 4.80 -2.48
C ILE A 138 -6.01 5.80 -2.14
N TYR A 139 -4.83 5.64 -2.75
CA TYR A 139 -3.69 6.52 -2.53
C TYR A 139 -4.02 7.95 -3.00
N LEU A 140 -4.48 8.13 -4.23
CA LEU A 140 -4.78 9.44 -4.81
C LEU A 140 -5.95 10.13 -4.10
N ALA A 141 -6.97 9.40 -3.64
CA ALA A 141 -8.08 9.99 -2.90
C ALA A 141 -7.65 10.54 -1.54
N ASN A 142 -6.83 9.80 -0.79
CA ASN A 142 -6.27 10.26 0.49
C ASN A 142 -5.26 11.40 0.29
N PHE A 143 -4.49 11.34 -0.79
CA PHE A 143 -3.59 12.40 -1.18
C PHE A 143 -4.35 13.69 -1.55
N ALA A 144 -5.43 13.56 -2.33
CA ALA A 144 -6.29 14.67 -2.69
C ALA A 144 -6.97 15.28 -1.46
N PHE A 145 -7.44 14.45 -0.51
CA PHE A 145 -7.98 14.93 0.76
C PHE A 145 -6.95 15.77 1.54
N ALA A 146 -5.74 15.25 1.75
CA ALA A 146 -4.66 15.98 2.41
C ALA A 146 -4.31 17.28 1.68
N MET A 147 -4.27 17.23 0.35
CA MET A 147 -4.01 18.40 -0.50
C MET A 147 -5.09 19.47 -0.34
N MET A 148 -6.37 19.10 -0.40
CA MET A 148 -7.47 20.05 -0.21
C MET A 148 -7.39 20.73 1.16
N MET A 149 -7.10 19.97 2.22
CA MET A 149 -6.93 20.50 3.57
C MET A 149 -5.73 21.46 3.67
N SER A 150 -4.60 21.11 3.07
CA SER A 150 -3.40 21.96 2.98
C SER A 150 -3.70 23.26 2.23
N LEU A 151 -4.33 23.19 1.06
CA LEU A 151 -4.67 24.35 0.25
C LEU A 151 -5.70 25.26 0.93
N ALA A 152 -6.72 24.68 1.57
CA ALA A 152 -7.71 25.42 2.36
C ALA A 152 -7.07 26.19 3.54
N SER A 153 -5.89 25.75 3.98
CA SER A 153 -5.10 26.37 5.05
C SER A 153 -4.02 27.33 4.53
N GLY A 154 -3.94 27.55 3.21
CA GLY A 154 -2.91 28.39 2.58
C GLY A 154 -1.51 27.76 2.52
N ILE A 155 -1.39 26.45 2.78
CA ILE A 155 -0.12 25.73 2.85
C ILE A 155 0.16 25.05 1.50
N VAL A 156 0.81 25.77 0.58
CA VAL A 156 1.01 25.30 -0.81
C VAL A 156 2.32 24.52 -1.00
N THR A 157 3.40 24.89 -0.30
CA THR A 157 4.73 24.28 -0.52
C THR A 157 4.75 22.76 -0.36
N PRO A 158 4.14 22.16 0.69
CA PRO A 158 4.13 20.71 0.86
C PRO A 158 3.30 20.01 -0.21
N VAL A 159 2.23 20.64 -0.71
CA VAL A 159 1.41 20.11 -1.81
C VAL A 159 2.25 19.93 -3.06
N LEU A 160 3.02 20.95 -3.46
CA LEU A 160 3.87 20.88 -4.65
C LEU A 160 4.93 19.78 -4.52
N LEU A 161 5.55 19.69 -3.34
CA LEU A 161 6.52 18.65 -3.03
C LEU A 161 5.87 17.25 -3.14
N GLY A 162 4.74 17.05 -2.47
CA GLY A 162 4.04 15.77 -2.47
C GLY A 162 3.51 15.38 -3.85
N LEU A 163 3.10 16.33 -4.70
CA LEU A 163 2.74 16.03 -6.09
C LEU A 163 3.95 15.49 -6.85
N ALA A 164 5.10 16.15 -6.71
CA ALA A 164 6.34 15.78 -7.40
C ALA A 164 6.92 14.43 -6.94
N VAL A 165 6.93 14.16 -5.63
CA VAL A 165 7.56 12.96 -5.05
C VAL A 165 6.58 11.84 -4.68
N GLY A 166 5.28 12.14 -4.62
CA GLY A 166 4.23 11.21 -4.22
C GLY A 166 3.26 10.89 -5.36
N ALA A 167 2.38 11.83 -5.71
CA ALA A 167 1.31 11.56 -6.68
C ALA A 167 1.85 11.18 -8.07
N THR A 168 2.83 11.93 -8.58
CA THR A 168 3.43 11.68 -9.90
C THR A 168 4.15 10.31 -9.96
N PRO A 169 5.06 9.97 -9.02
CA PRO A 169 5.68 8.64 -9.02
C PRO A 169 4.68 7.50 -8.80
N ALA A 170 3.61 7.69 -8.02
CA ALA A 170 2.56 6.69 -7.86
C ALA A 170 1.86 6.37 -9.19
N VAL A 171 1.50 7.40 -9.95
CA VAL A 171 0.91 7.24 -11.29
C VAL A 171 1.92 6.58 -12.25
N PHE A 172 3.19 6.98 -12.22
CA PHE A 172 4.22 6.34 -13.05
C PHE A 172 4.41 4.87 -12.70
N CYS A 173 4.41 4.50 -11.42
CA CYS A 173 4.48 3.10 -11.01
C CYS A 173 3.29 2.29 -11.53
N TRP A 174 2.08 2.87 -11.46
CA TRP A 174 0.89 2.23 -12.02
C TRP A 174 0.99 2.09 -13.55
N LEU A 175 1.42 3.13 -14.28
CA LEU A 175 1.62 3.08 -15.73
C LEU A 175 2.70 2.07 -16.15
N ALA A 176 3.76 1.95 -15.36
CA ALA A 176 4.86 1.00 -15.60
C ALA A 176 4.45 -0.46 -15.34
N THR A 177 3.36 -0.71 -14.61
CA THR A 177 2.84 -2.06 -14.35
C THR A 177 2.28 -2.67 -15.64
N PRO A 178 2.44 -3.98 -15.90
CA PRO A 178 1.87 -4.65 -17.08
C PRO A 178 0.34 -4.51 -17.18
N ALA A 179 -0.17 -4.17 -18.37
CA ALA A 179 -1.60 -3.95 -18.59
C ALA A 179 -2.43 -5.25 -18.61
N ASN A 180 -1.86 -6.33 -19.13
CA ASN A 180 -2.46 -7.66 -19.15
C ASN A 180 -1.64 -8.61 -18.28
N GLU A 181 -2.27 -9.65 -17.73
CA GLU A 181 -1.54 -10.85 -17.33
C GLU A 181 -0.71 -11.27 -18.55
N ALA A 182 0.61 -11.13 -18.47
CA ALA A 182 1.48 -11.78 -19.44
C ALA A 182 1.01 -13.23 -19.45
N ALA A 183 0.49 -13.69 -20.60
CA ALA A 183 -0.14 -14.99 -20.76
C ALA A 183 0.63 -16.03 -19.94
N ILE A 184 0.04 -16.45 -18.82
CA ILE A 184 0.53 -17.60 -18.08
C ILE A 184 0.61 -18.70 -19.14
N PRO A 185 1.80 -19.30 -19.40
CA PRO A 185 1.86 -20.43 -20.29
C PRO A 185 0.81 -21.41 -19.81
N LYS A 186 -0.24 -21.65 -20.62
CA LYS A 186 -1.28 -22.61 -20.29
C LYS A 186 -0.55 -23.87 -19.85
N ILE A 187 -0.67 -24.23 -18.58
CA ILE A 187 -0.25 -25.56 -18.12
C ILE A 187 -0.94 -26.52 -19.10
N PRO A 188 -0.21 -27.41 -19.81
CA PRO A 188 -0.83 -28.36 -20.72
C PRO A 188 -1.96 -29.02 -19.94
N SER A 189 -3.20 -28.94 -20.46
CA SER A 189 -4.33 -29.54 -19.78
C SER A 189 -3.95 -30.97 -19.46
N VAL A 190 -3.89 -31.32 -18.17
CA VAL A 190 -3.76 -32.71 -17.76
C VAL A 190 -4.88 -33.44 -18.49
N LYS A 191 -4.52 -34.35 -19.41
CA LYS A 191 -5.51 -35.21 -20.07
C LYS A 191 -6.29 -35.86 -18.94
N GLN A 192 -7.57 -35.48 -18.79
CA GLN A 192 -8.45 -36.19 -17.87
C GLN A 192 -8.36 -37.67 -18.24
N PRO A 193 -8.10 -38.57 -17.28
CA PRO A 193 -8.18 -39.99 -17.55
C PRO A 193 -9.58 -40.26 -18.12
N GLN A 194 -9.67 -40.78 -19.33
CA GLN A 194 -10.93 -41.30 -19.82
C GLN A 194 -11.33 -42.44 -18.88
N LEU A 195 -12.29 -42.17 -18.00
CA LEU A 195 -12.98 -43.18 -17.22
C LEU A 195 -13.77 -44.03 -18.21
N SER A 196 -13.16 -45.13 -18.67
CA SER A 196 -13.88 -46.19 -19.34
C SER A 196 -14.89 -46.76 -18.35
N MET A 197 -16.18 -46.40 -18.52
CA MET A 197 -17.26 -47.04 -17.78
C MET A 197 -17.25 -48.54 -18.10
N VAL A 198 -16.75 -49.34 -17.17
CA VAL A 198 -16.93 -50.78 -17.18
C VAL A 198 -18.43 -51.03 -16.99
N LYS A 199 -19.12 -51.45 -18.05
CA LYS A 199 -20.49 -51.97 -17.93
C LYS A 199 -20.41 -53.25 -17.10
N VAL A 200 -20.84 -53.17 -15.84
CA VAL A 200 -21.08 -54.36 -15.02
C VAL A 200 -22.37 -55.00 -15.51
N THR A 201 -22.24 -56.07 -16.30
CA THR A 201 -23.37 -56.93 -16.65
C THR A 201 -23.72 -57.76 -15.43
N VAL A 202 -24.84 -57.44 -14.78
CA VAL A 202 -25.39 -58.27 -13.70
C VAL A 202 -26.16 -59.42 -14.35
N THR A 203 -25.63 -60.64 -14.23
CA THR A 203 -26.34 -61.86 -14.65
C THR A 203 -27.40 -62.19 -13.59
N PRO A 204 -28.69 -62.31 -13.92
CA PRO A 204 -29.69 -62.73 -12.95
C PRO A 204 -29.49 -64.23 -12.64
N THR A 205 -29.28 -64.54 -11.36
CA THR A 205 -29.32 -65.91 -10.83
C THR A 205 -30.74 -66.45 -10.95
N SER A 206 -30.91 -67.51 -11.73
CA SER A 206 -32.12 -68.33 -11.74
C SER A 206 -32.25 -69.07 -10.40
N THR A 207 -33.24 -68.72 -9.60
CA THR A 207 -33.72 -69.58 -8.52
C THR A 207 -34.72 -70.56 -9.12
N SER A 208 -34.29 -71.82 -9.22
CA SER A 208 -35.17 -72.97 -9.38
C SER A 208 -35.58 -73.47 -7.99
N ASP A 209 -36.88 -73.79 -7.90
CA ASP A 209 -37.61 -74.53 -6.86
C ASP A 209 -38.18 -73.74 -5.67
#